data_AF-A0A923SNS6-F1
#
_entry.id   AF-A0A923SNS6-F1
#
_cell.length_a   1.000
_cell.length_b   1.000
_cell.length_c   1.000
_cell.angle_alpha   90.00
_cell.angle_beta   90.00
_cell.angle_gamma   90.00
#
_symmetry.space_group_name_H-M   'P 1'
#
loop_
_entity.id
_entity.type
_entity.pdbx_description
1 polymer ?
#
loop_
_entity_poly.entity_id
_entity_poly.type
_entity_poly.pdbx_seq_one_letter_code
_entity_poly.pdbx_strand_id
1 'polypeptide(L)'
;MEDAWNAGVKVTGVTIHYVDTGVDSGQIIAQTPVLISEDETIDELTERIHDAEHHLYAEAANIPVLQIRYPAFETREAAEQEIVKTLVADGVTGILLAGYMRILTPYIVQAFEQRILNIHPAL
;
A
#
# COMPACT_ATOMS: atom_id res chain seq x y z
N MET A 1 10.90 13.55 1.77
CA MET A 1 11.73 12.52 1.09
C MET A 1 13.01 13.10 0.50
N GLU A 2 12.94 14.28 -0.14
CA GLU A 2 14.14 14.97 -0.66
C GLU A 2 15.24 15.21 0.39
N ASP A 3 14.88 15.49 1.65
CA ASP A 3 15.86 15.76 2.71
C ASP A 3 16.77 14.54 3.02
N ALA A 4 16.20 13.33 3.06
CA ALA A 4 16.97 12.10 3.32
C ALA A 4 17.88 11.76 2.12
N TRP A 5 17.38 11.94 0.90
CA TRP A 5 18.16 11.74 -0.32
C TRP A 5 19.35 12.70 -0.38
N ASN A 6 19.12 13.99 -0.11
CA ASN A 6 20.16 15.02 -0.12
C ASN A 6 21.19 14.88 1.01
N ALA A 7 20.83 14.20 2.11
CA ALA A 7 21.73 13.94 3.23
C ALA A 7 22.71 12.77 2.98
N GLY A 8 22.55 12.00 1.90
CA GLY A 8 23.44 10.87 1.57
C GLY A 8 23.39 9.71 2.56
N VAL A 9 22.29 9.57 3.31
CA VAL A 9 22.11 8.46 4.25
C VAL A 9 21.85 7.16 3.48
N LYS A 10 22.31 6.03 4.02
CA LYS A 10 22.14 4.69 3.40
C LYS A 10 20.86 3.97 3.84
N VAL A 11 20.20 4.50 4.86
CA VAL A 11 19.00 3.92 5.47
C VAL A 11 18.04 5.05 5.81
N THR A 12 16.79 4.88 5.42
CA THR A 12 15.64 5.66 5.87
C THR A 12 14.61 4.70 6.47
N GLY A 13 13.40 5.15 6.80
CA GLY A 13 12.37 4.26 7.31
C GLY A 13 11.06 4.97 7.62
N VAL A 14 10.10 4.17 8.05
CA VAL A 14 8.76 4.62 8.45
C VAL A 14 8.58 4.31 9.93
N THR A 15 7.99 5.25 10.67
CA THR A 15 7.67 5.10 12.09
C THR A 15 6.21 5.43 12.33
N ILE A 16 5.51 4.55 13.05
CA ILE A 16 4.20 4.83 13.64
C ILE A 16 4.40 5.09 15.11
N HIS A 17 3.85 6.19 15.61
CA HIS A 17 3.99 6.61 16.99
C HIS A 17 2.72 7.32 17.45
N TYR A 18 2.50 7.35 18.77
CA TYR A 18 1.44 8.17 19.35
C TYR A 18 1.76 9.66 19.16
N VAL A 19 0.73 10.49 18.99
CA VAL A 19 0.89 11.94 18.91
C VAL A 19 0.88 12.52 20.33
N ASP A 20 1.85 13.37 20.63
CA ASP A 20 1.87 14.22 21.83
C ASP A 20 2.06 15.69 21.43
N THR A 21 2.38 16.57 22.38
CA THR A 21 2.53 18.00 22.11
C THR A 21 3.81 18.38 21.37
N GLY A 22 4.78 17.47 21.25
CA GLY A 22 6.00 17.69 20.49
C GLY A 22 5.90 17.15 19.06
N VAL A 23 6.83 17.57 18.22
CA VAL A 23 6.93 17.09 16.83
C VAL A 23 7.67 15.76 16.84
N ASP A 24 7.02 14.72 16.33
CA ASP A 24 7.58 13.37 16.18
C ASP A 24 8.14 12.74 17.48
N SER A 25 7.62 13.15 18.65
CA SER A 25 8.18 12.78 19.96
C SER A 25 7.43 11.72 20.75
N GLY A 26 6.18 11.41 20.38
CA GLY A 26 5.41 10.45 21.15
C GLY A 26 5.92 9.01 21.00
N GLN A 27 5.43 8.12 21.87
CA GLN A 27 5.89 6.74 21.96
C GLN A 27 5.71 5.97 20.64
N ILE A 28 6.77 5.31 20.19
CA ILE A 28 6.79 4.47 18.98
C ILE A 28 5.92 3.22 19.20
N ILE A 29 5.05 2.95 18.22
CA ILE A 29 4.19 1.76 18.12
C ILE A 29 4.87 0.71 17.23
N ALA A 30 5.36 1.13 16.06
CA ALA A 30 6.03 0.26 15.10
C ALA A 30 7.01 1.08 14.24
N GLN A 31 8.05 0.44 13.72
CA GLN A 31 9.03 1.08 12.85
C GLN A 31 9.60 0.04 11.88
N THR A 32 9.84 0.43 10.63
CA THR A 32 10.51 -0.42 9.65
C THR A 32 11.57 0.36 8.85
N PRO A 33 12.78 -0.19 8.67
CA PRO A 33 13.82 0.45 7.86
C PRO A 33 13.59 0.20 6.36
N VAL A 34 13.95 1.19 5.54
CA VAL A 34 14.01 1.12 4.08
C VAL A 34 15.45 1.45 3.66
N LEU A 35 16.13 0.45 3.07
CA LEU A 35 17.51 0.62 2.59
C LEU A 35 17.52 1.44 1.30
N ILE A 36 18.42 2.42 1.21
CA ILE A 36 18.58 3.22 -0.01
C ILE A 36 19.64 2.55 -0.89
N SER A 37 19.28 2.27 -2.14
CA SER A 37 20.17 1.74 -3.17
C SER A 37 20.91 2.90 -3.85
N GLU A 38 22.19 2.69 -4.20
CA GLU A 38 22.97 3.71 -4.92
C GLU A 38 22.50 3.88 -6.38
N ASP A 39 21.80 2.87 -6.93
CA ASP A 39 21.35 2.84 -8.32
C ASP A 39 19.85 3.19 -8.51
N GLU A 40 19.12 3.49 -7.43
CA GLU A 40 17.69 3.82 -7.54
C GLU A 40 17.45 5.33 -7.72
N THR A 41 16.33 5.67 -8.34
CA THR A 41 15.85 7.05 -8.44
C THR A 41 15.09 7.46 -7.18
N ILE A 42 14.93 8.78 -6.98
CA ILE A 42 14.14 9.29 -5.86
C ILE A 42 12.66 8.85 -5.93
N ASP A 43 12.12 8.67 -7.14
CA ASP A 43 10.76 8.19 -7.36
C ASP A 43 10.63 6.72 -6.95
N GLU A 44 11.60 5.88 -7.30
CA GLU A 44 11.63 4.47 -6.87
C GLU A 44 11.78 4.32 -5.36
N LEU A 45 12.65 5.13 -4.73
CA LEU A 45 12.76 5.17 -3.27
C LEU A 45 11.44 5.63 -2.63
N THR A 46 10.78 6.64 -3.22
CA THR A 46 9.50 7.16 -2.77
C THR A 46 8.41 6.08 -2.80
N GLU A 47 8.30 5.33 -3.90
CA GLU A 47 7.38 4.19 -4.00
C GLU A 47 7.67 3.13 -2.93
N ARG A 48 8.94 2.79 -2.68
CA ARG A 48 9.33 1.80 -1.66
C ARG A 48 9.00 2.27 -0.23
N ILE A 49 9.14 3.55 0.06
CA ILE A 49 8.75 4.10 1.37
C ILE A 49 7.23 4.07 1.51
N HIS A 50 6.45 4.46 0.49
CA HIS A 50 4.99 4.34 0.55
C HIS A 50 4.52 2.88 0.72
N ASP A 51 5.17 1.93 0.05
CA ASP A 51 4.91 0.51 0.26
C ASP A 51 5.20 0.11 1.72
N ALA A 52 6.31 0.55 2.29
CA ALA A 52 6.64 0.31 3.70
C ALA A 52 5.62 0.95 4.66
N GLU A 53 5.13 2.16 4.35
CA GLU A 53 4.08 2.84 5.12
C GLU A 53 2.79 2.03 5.16
N HIS A 54 2.28 1.62 4.00
CA HIS A 54 1.04 0.85 3.91
C HIS A 54 1.13 -0.47 4.69
N HIS A 55 2.26 -1.18 4.57
CA HIS A 55 2.46 -2.42 5.32
C HIS A 55 2.55 -2.18 6.83
N LEU A 56 3.32 -1.17 7.26
CA LEU A 56 3.50 -0.88 8.68
C LEU A 56 2.17 -0.47 9.34
N TYR A 57 1.33 0.30 8.65
CA TYR A 57 0.00 0.67 9.15
C TYR A 57 -0.91 -0.54 9.32
N ALA A 58 -0.97 -1.41 8.31
CA ALA A 58 -1.80 -2.59 8.36
C ALA A 58 -1.32 -3.57 9.44
N GLU A 59 -0.01 -3.77 9.57
CA GLU A 59 0.60 -4.59 10.63
C GLU A 59 0.25 -4.04 12.02
N ALA A 60 0.48 -2.74 12.26
CA ALA A 60 0.15 -2.10 13.53
C ALA A 60 -1.34 -2.19 13.88
N ALA A 61 -2.21 -2.23 12.87
CA ALA A 61 -3.66 -2.38 13.03
C ALA A 61 -4.14 -3.84 13.01
N ASN A 62 -3.25 -4.83 12.84
CA ASN A 62 -3.58 -6.25 12.65
C ASN A 62 -4.56 -6.51 11.48
N ILE A 63 -4.38 -5.80 10.37
CA ILE A 63 -5.16 -5.95 9.14
C ILE A 63 -4.35 -6.79 8.15
N PRO A 64 -4.90 -7.91 7.63
CA PRO A 64 -4.24 -8.70 6.59
C PRO A 64 -3.96 -7.89 5.32
N VAL A 65 -2.77 -8.09 4.73
CA VAL A 65 -2.34 -7.40 3.51
C VAL A 65 -2.08 -8.39 2.40
N LEU A 66 -2.65 -8.11 1.23
CA LEU A 66 -2.31 -8.76 -0.03
C LEU A 66 -1.67 -7.72 -0.96
N GLN A 67 -0.38 -7.89 -1.26
CA GLN A 67 0.31 -7.05 -2.24
C GLN A 67 0.29 -7.72 -3.63
N ILE A 68 -0.22 -6.99 -4.64
CA ILE A 68 -0.28 -7.47 -6.02
C ILE A 68 0.60 -6.60 -6.91
N ARG A 69 1.70 -7.18 -7.37
CA ARG A 69 2.57 -6.55 -8.36
C ARG A 69 2.13 -6.97 -9.76
N TYR A 70 1.29 -6.17 -10.41
CA TYR A 70 0.80 -6.43 -11.77
C TYR A 70 1.86 -6.90 -12.79
N PRO A 71 3.09 -6.32 -12.83
CA PRO A 71 4.13 -6.78 -13.76
C PRO A 71 4.59 -8.23 -13.57
N ALA A 72 4.30 -8.85 -12.41
CA ALA A 72 4.63 -10.25 -12.14
C ALA A 72 3.63 -11.24 -12.78
N PHE A 73 2.56 -10.75 -13.39
CA PHE A 73 1.51 -11.57 -14.00
C PHE A 73 1.52 -11.42 -15.52
N GLU A 74 1.18 -12.50 -16.23
CA GLU A 74 1.12 -12.50 -17.70
C GLU A 74 0.08 -11.51 -18.23
N THR A 75 -1.05 -11.38 -17.54
CA THR A 75 -2.13 -10.45 -17.90
C THR A 75 -2.69 -9.75 -16.68
N ARG A 76 -3.33 -8.59 -16.89
CA ARG A 76 -4.06 -7.88 -15.83
C ARG A 76 -5.18 -8.75 -15.24
N GLU A 77 -5.86 -9.53 -16.08
CA GLU A 77 -6.92 -10.43 -15.63
C GLU A 77 -6.37 -11.54 -14.74
N ALA A 78 -5.19 -12.10 -15.04
CA ALA A 78 -4.53 -13.09 -14.17
C ALA A 78 -4.19 -12.51 -12.77
N ALA A 79 -3.74 -11.25 -12.71
CA ALA A 79 -3.55 -10.57 -11.43
C ALA A 79 -4.87 -10.39 -10.66
N GLU A 80 -5.94 -9.98 -11.35
CA GLU A 80 -7.26 -9.81 -10.74
C GLU A 80 -7.91 -11.14 -10.33
N GLN A 81 -7.61 -12.25 -11.01
CA GLN A 81 -8.00 -13.60 -10.61
C GLN A 81 -7.39 -13.99 -9.26
N GLU A 82 -6.10 -13.69 -9.03
CA GLU A 82 -5.47 -13.97 -7.73
C GLU A 82 -6.03 -13.07 -6.62
N ILE A 83 -6.36 -11.81 -6.93
CA ILE A 83 -7.07 -10.91 -6.01
C ILE A 83 -8.40 -11.53 -5.59
N VAL A 84 -9.28 -11.83 -6.55
CA VAL A 84 -10.62 -12.36 -6.26
C VAL A 84 -10.54 -13.66 -5.49
N LYS A 85 -9.66 -14.58 -5.90
CA LYS A 85 -9.43 -15.86 -5.22
C LYS A 85 -9.08 -15.65 -3.74
N THR A 86 -8.16 -14.74 -3.44
CA THR A 86 -7.73 -14.46 -2.06
C THR A 86 -8.85 -13.81 -1.26
N LEU A 87 -9.50 -12.77 -1.81
CA LEU A 87 -10.63 -12.10 -1.15
C LEU A 87 -11.77 -13.07 -0.81
N VAL A 88 -12.13 -13.95 -1.75
CA VAL A 88 -13.18 -14.95 -1.54
C VAL A 88 -12.75 -15.99 -0.49
N ALA A 89 -11.49 -16.44 -0.51
CA ALA A 89 -10.97 -17.37 0.48
C ALA A 89 -11.00 -16.78 1.90
N ASP A 90 -10.77 -15.47 2.02
CA ASP A 90 -10.83 -14.73 3.29
C ASP A 90 -12.26 -14.34 3.69
N GLY A 91 -13.27 -14.73 2.92
CA GLY A 91 -14.68 -14.47 3.22
C GLY A 91 -15.10 -13.02 2.98
N VAL A 92 -14.36 -12.26 2.17
CA VAL A 92 -14.69 -10.87 1.82
C VAL A 92 -15.97 -10.85 0.99
N THR A 93 -16.94 -10.04 1.42
CA THR A 93 -18.25 -9.94 0.76
C THR A 93 -18.41 -8.69 -0.12
N GLY A 94 -17.51 -7.71 0.01
CA GLY A 94 -17.55 -6.46 -0.74
C GLY A 94 -16.20 -5.74 -0.73
N ILE A 95 -16.04 -4.77 -1.63
CA ILE A 95 -14.79 -4.05 -1.86
C ILE A 95 -15.03 -2.56 -1.68
N LEU A 96 -14.14 -1.87 -0.96
CA LEU A 96 -14.05 -0.41 -0.96
C LEU A 96 -12.77 -0.01 -1.70
N LEU A 97 -12.93 0.73 -2.79
CA LEU A 97 -11.85 1.35 -3.53
C LEU A 97 -11.57 2.74 -2.93
N ALA A 98 -10.38 2.91 -2.36
CA ALA A 98 -9.92 4.15 -1.76
C ALA A 98 -8.54 4.51 -2.36
N GLY A 99 -8.51 5.49 -3.26
CA GLY A 99 -7.27 5.84 -3.99
C GLY A 99 -6.84 4.79 -5.04
N TYR A 100 -7.76 3.91 -5.46
CA TYR A 100 -7.46 2.90 -6.47
C TYR A 100 -7.48 3.50 -7.89
N MET A 101 -6.29 3.83 -8.41
CA MET A 101 -6.13 4.58 -9.67
C MET A 101 -6.16 3.71 -10.94
N ARG A 102 -6.72 2.49 -10.89
CA ARG A 102 -6.77 1.57 -12.02
C ARG A 102 -8.22 1.24 -12.40
N ILE A 103 -8.45 1.09 -13.70
CA ILE A 103 -9.74 0.55 -14.21
C ILE A 103 -9.74 -0.96 -13.96
N LEU A 104 -10.76 -1.43 -13.24
CA LEU A 104 -11.02 -2.84 -12.99
C LEU A 104 -11.43 -3.59 -14.28
N THR A 105 -11.02 -4.85 -14.44
CA THR A 105 -11.55 -5.69 -15.52
C THR A 105 -12.99 -6.12 -15.23
N PRO A 106 -13.74 -6.59 -16.25
CA PRO A 106 -15.06 -7.20 -16.01
C PRO A 106 -15.03 -8.37 -15.02
N TYR A 107 -13.90 -9.08 -14.88
CA TYR A 107 -13.77 -10.25 -14.02
C TYR A 107 -14.08 -9.93 -12.55
N ILE A 108 -13.37 -8.95 -11.97
CA ILE A 108 -13.58 -8.56 -10.57
C ILE A 108 -14.92 -7.85 -10.36
N VAL A 109 -15.38 -7.07 -11.35
CA VAL A 109 -16.68 -6.38 -11.28
C VAL A 109 -17.84 -7.40 -11.22
N GLN A 110 -17.74 -8.49 -11.98
CA GLN A 110 -18.73 -9.57 -11.95
C GLN A 110 -18.65 -10.38 -10.64
N ALA A 111 -17.44 -10.67 -10.14
CA ALA A 111 -17.27 -11.42 -8.88
C ALA A 111 -17.89 -10.68 -7.67
N PHE A 112 -17.87 -9.35 -7.68
CA PHE A 112 -18.41 -8.49 -6.63
C PHE A 112 -19.54 -7.58 -7.14
N GLU A 113 -20.39 -8.09 -8.03
CA GLU A 113 -21.49 -7.33 -8.63
C GLU A 113 -22.35 -6.63 -7.55
N GLN A 114 -22.56 -5.32 -7.71
CA GLN A 114 -23.28 -4.44 -6.75
C GLN A 114 -22.67 -4.40 -5.33
N ARG A 115 -21.42 -4.85 -5.16
CA ARG A 115 -20.72 -4.90 -3.86
C ARG A 115 -19.34 -4.23 -3.90
N ILE A 116 -19.08 -3.41 -4.91
CA ILE A 116 -17.90 -2.56 -5.01
C ILE A 116 -18.33 -1.11 -4.80
N LEU A 117 -17.76 -0.46 -3.78
CA LEU A 117 -17.92 0.97 -3.53
C LEU A 117 -16.62 1.67 -3.91
N ASN A 118 -16.73 2.86 -4.50
CA ASN A 118 -15.59 3.73 -4.77
C ASN A 118 -15.87 5.12 -4.21
N ILE A 119 -14.85 5.74 -3.62
CA ILE A 119 -14.89 7.17 -3.30
C ILE A 119 -14.22 7.96 -4.42
N HIS A 120 -14.88 9.01 -4.89
CA HIS A 120 -14.33 9.92 -5.90
C HIS A 120 -14.57 11.37 -5.45
N PRO A 121 -13.54 12.23 -5.41
CA PRO A 121 -13.71 13.64 -5.05
C PRO A 121 -14.29 14.42 -6.25
N ALA A 122 -15.58 14.23 -6.53
CA ALA A 122 -16.33 15.00 -7.53
C ALA A 122 -17.79 15.21 -7.05
N LEU A 123 -18.48 16.19 -7.68
CA LEU A 123 -19.90 16.49 -7.48
C LEU A 123 -20.71 16.07 -8.70
#